data_AF-A0A7Y3AAM7-F1
#
_entry.id   AF-A0A7Y3AAM7-F1
#
_cell.length_a   1.000
_cell.length_b   1.000
_cell.length_c   1.000
_cell.angle_alpha   90.00
_cell.angle_beta   90.00
_cell.angle_gamma   90.00
#
_symmetry.space_group_name_H-M   'P 1'
#
loop_
_entity.id
_entity.type
_entity.pdbx_description
1 polymer ?
#
loop_
_entity_poly.entity_id
_entity_poly.type
_entity_poly.pdbx_seq_one_letter_code
_entity_poly.pdbx_strand_id
1 'polypeptide(L)'
;SGGQIQRTAAARMMLRHPDLMVFDDLSSALDVTTEQQLWERLFAEDPDVTSLVVSHRRAAMRRADQIVVMRDGHVEAAGTLEELVDVSEELRELWATD
;
A
#
# COMPACT_ATOMS: atom_id res chain seq x y z
N SER A 1 21.16 -5.79 4.88
CA SER A 1 20.73 -4.91 3.76
C SER A 1 19.49 -4.11 4.18
N GLY A 2 19.14 -3.03 3.46
CA GLY A 2 17.95 -2.22 3.76
C GLY A 2 16.66 -3.07 3.85
N GLY A 3 16.45 -3.98 2.89
CA GLY A 3 15.29 -4.89 2.92
C GLY A 3 15.26 -5.86 4.11
N GLN A 4 16.39 -6.24 4.71
CA GLN A 4 16.39 -7.04 5.94
C GLN A 4 15.92 -6.24 7.16
N ILE A 5 16.27 -4.96 7.23
CA ILE A 5 15.82 -4.06 8.31
C ILE A 5 14.32 -3.85 8.20
N GLN A 6 13.81 -3.60 6.99
CA GLN A 6 12.38 -3.40 6.71
C GLN A 6 11.55 -4.65 7.07
N ARG A 7 12.00 -5.85 6.68
CA ARG A 7 11.34 -7.12 7.05
C ARG A 7 11.35 -7.38 8.56
N THR A 8 12.42 -7.03 9.26
CA THR A 8 12.49 -7.16 10.72
C THR A 8 11.53 -6.19 11.41
N ALA A 9 11.38 -4.98 10.88
CA ALA A 9 10.41 -4.01 11.38
C ALA A 9 8.96 -4.47 11.14
N ALA A 10 8.65 -5.01 9.95
CA ALA A 10 7.35 -5.58 9.64
C ALA A 10 6.99 -6.75 10.58
N ALA A 11 7.90 -7.71 10.78
CA ALA A 11 7.69 -8.81 11.71
C ALA A 11 7.43 -8.33 13.15
N ARG A 12 8.17 -7.30 13.60
CA ARG A 12 7.93 -6.68 14.92
C ARG A 12 6.57 -6.00 15.04
N MET A 13 6.08 -5.39 13.96
CA MET A 13 4.77 -4.74 13.92
C MET A 13 3.65 -5.78 14.05
N MET A 14 3.75 -6.88 13.29
CA MET A 14 2.76 -7.97 13.32
C MET A 14 2.64 -8.62 14.70
N LEU A 15 3.75 -8.75 15.44
CA LEU A 15 3.75 -9.31 16.80
C LEU A 15 3.03 -8.45 17.85
N ARG A 16 2.63 -7.21 17.53
CA ARG A 16 2.07 -6.26 18.51
C ARG A 16 0.54 -6.14 18.48
N HIS A 17 -0.16 -6.76 17.53
CA HIS A 17 -1.61 -6.60 17.34
C HIS A 17 -2.06 -5.12 17.41
N PRO A 18 -1.53 -4.23 16.56
CA PRO A 18 -1.83 -2.81 16.63
C PRO A 18 -3.24 -2.51 16.12
N ASP A 19 -3.86 -1.43 16.64
CA ASP A 19 -5.12 -0.90 16.08
C ASP A 19 -4.92 -0.20 14.71
N LEU A 20 -3.69 0.23 14.43
CA LEU A 20 -3.29 0.89 13.18
C LEU A 20 -1.91 0.41 12.73
N MET A 21 -1.82 -0.08 11.50
CA MET A 21 -0.57 -0.35 10.80
C MET A 21 -0.24 0.77 9.81
N VAL A 22 1.01 1.24 9.79
CA VAL A 22 1.48 2.26 8.85
C VAL A 22 2.67 1.71 8.08
N PHE A 23 2.56 1.70 6.76
CA PHE A 23 3.57 1.18 5.86
C PHE A 23 4.11 2.29 4.96
N ASP A 24 5.43 2.47 4.99
CA ASP A 24 6.13 3.38 4.09
C ASP A 24 6.94 2.54 3.09
N ASP A 25 6.38 2.39 1.88
CA ASP A 25 6.98 1.70 0.74
C ASP A 25 7.55 0.30 1.07
N LEU A 26 6.75 -0.51 1.79
CA LEU A 26 7.17 -1.81 2.33
C LEU A 26 7.61 -2.81 1.25
N SER A 27 7.04 -2.73 0.04
CA SER A 27 7.18 -3.74 -1.01
C SER A 27 8.12 -3.35 -2.15
N SER A 28 8.73 -2.16 -2.16
CA SER A 28 9.51 -1.66 -3.31
C SER A 28 10.73 -2.51 -3.71
N ALA A 29 11.27 -3.29 -2.77
CA ALA A 29 12.40 -4.18 -3.04
C ALA A 29 11.98 -5.61 -3.45
N LEU A 30 10.69 -5.86 -3.67
CA LEU A 30 10.15 -7.18 -3.98
C LEU A 30 9.73 -7.30 -5.44
N ASP A 31 9.85 -8.50 -6.01
CA ASP A 31 9.23 -8.80 -7.29
C ASP A 31 7.70 -8.85 -7.16
N VAL A 32 7.00 -8.73 -8.30
CA VAL A 32 5.53 -8.68 -8.38
C VAL A 32 4.85 -9.86 -7.68
N THR A 33 5.42 -11.07 -7.76
CA THR A 33 4.80 -12.26 -7.17
C THR A 33 4.94 -12.24 -5.65
N THR A 34 6.15 -11.94 -5.17
CA THR A 34 6.43 -11.85 -3.73
C THR A 34 5.66 -10.71 -3.07
N GLU A 35 5.46 -9.59 -3.77
CA GLU A 35 4.66 -8.48 -3.29
C GLU A 35 3.17 -8.85 -3.12
N GLN A 36 2.56 -9.51 -4.10
CA GLN A 36 1.16 -9.94 -3.98
C GLN A 36 0.97 -10.86 -2.77
N GLN A 37 1.87 -11.83 -2.61
CA GLN A 37 1.83 -12.75 -1.46
C GLN A 37 2.02 -12.03 -0.12
N LEU A 38 2.85 -10.99 -0.07
CA LEU A 38 3.04 -10.18 1.14
C LEU A 38 1.72 -9.53 1.56
N TRP A 39 1.06 -8.82 0.64
CA TRP A 39 -0.18 -8.12 0.94
C TRP A 39 -1.33 -9.08 1.28
N GLU A 40 -1.46 -10.18 0.53
CA GLU A 40 -2.46 -11.21 0.82
C GLU A 40 -2.31 -11.74 2.25
N ARG A 41 -1.09 -12.06 2.68
CA ARG A 41 -0.83 -12.60 4.02
C ARG A 41 -1.05 -11.56 5.12
N LEU A 42 -0.53 -10.35 4.95
CA LEU A 42 -0.68 -9.27 5.95
C LEU A 42 -2.15 -9.01 6.27
N PHE A 43 -3.01 -8.97 5.24
CA PHE A 43 -4.43 -8.67 5.42
C PHE A 43 -5.29 -9.90 5.68
N ALA A 44 -4.76 -11.12 5.52
CA ALA A 44 -5.46 -12.34 5.91
C ALA A 44 -5.36 -12.63 7.41
N GLU A 45 -4.27 -12.22 8.05
CA GLU A 45 -4.03 -12.47 9.48
C GLU A 45 -4.86 -11.54 10.39
N ASP A 46 -5.03 -10.28 9.99
CA ASP A 46 -5.72 -9.24 10.79
C ASP A 46 -6.69 -8.41 9.92
N PRO A 47 -7.86 -8.96 9.53
CA PRO A 47 -8.79 -8.29 8.60
C PRO A 47 -9.44 -7.02 9.17
N ASP A 48 -9.50 -6.89 10.49
CA ASP A 48 -10.16 -5.77 11.18
C ASP A 48 -9.20 -4.61 11.51
N VAL A 49 -7.89 -4.77 11.26
CA VAL A 49 -6.89 -3.76 11.59
C VAL A 49 -6.83 -2.69 10.51
N THR A 50 -6.98 -1.43 10.92
CA THR A 50 -6.85 -0.30 10.00
C THR A 50 -5.42 -0.21 9.50
N SER A 51 -5.24 -0.06 8.19
CA SER A 51 -3.91 -0.01 7.57
C SER A 51 -3.76 1.19 6.64
N LEU A 52 -2.74 1.99 6.89
CA LEU A 52 -2.33 3.10 6.04
C LEU A 52 -1.08 2.71 5.25
N VAL A 53 -1.21 2.63 3.92
CA VAL A 53 -0.13 2.21 3.03
C VAL A 53 0.27 3.37 2.12
N VAL A 54 1.55 3.75 2.17
CA VAL A 54 2.17 4.63 1.18
C VAL A 54 2.85 3.77 0.13
N SER A 55 2.37 3.82 -1.11
CA SER A 55 2.91 3.02 -2.22
C SER A 55 2.52 3.61 -3.57
N HIS A 56 3.34 3.37 -4.57
CA HIS A 56 3.04 3.61 -5.99
C HIS A 56 2.74 2.31 -6.75
N ARG A 57 2.67 1.16 -6.04
CA ARG A 57 2.59 -0.18 -6.64
C ARG A 57 1.15 -0.58 -6.92
N ARG A 58 0.90 -1.15 -8.10
CA ARG A 58 -0.43 -1.65 -8.50
C ARG A 58 -1.02 -2.68 -7.54
N ALA A 59 -0.18 -3.55 -6.96
CA ALA A 59 -0.64 -4.59 -6.03
C ALA A 59 -1.28 -3.99 -4.77
N ALA A 60 -0.71 -2.92 -4.22
CA ALA A 60 -1.26 -2.20 -3.09
C ALA A 60 -2.54 -1.45 -3.49
N MET A 61 -2.50 -0.71 -4.60
CA MET A 61 -3.67 0.06 -5.09
C MET A 61 -4.90 -0.83 -5.35
N ARG A 62 -4.73 -2.03 -5.94
CA ARG A 62 -5.84 -2.97 -6.20
C ARG A 62 -6.54 -3.48 -4.95
N ARG A 63 -5.85 -3.48 -3.82
CA ARG A 63 -6.36 -4.05 -2.57
C ARG A 63 -6.91 -2.99 -1.62
N ALA A 64 -6.60 -1.72 -1.86
CA ALA A 64 -7.04 -0.63 -1.01
C ALA A 64 -8.55 -0.43 -1.10
N ASP A 65 -9.20 -0.37 0.06
CA ASP A 65 -10.62 0.00 0.16
C ASP A 65 -10.84 1.48 -0.18
N GLN A 66 -9.84 2.31 0.09
CA GLN A 66 -9.80 3.73 -0.23
C GLN A 66 -8.37 4.15 -0.60
N ILE A 67 -8.23 4.97 -1.63
CA ILE A 67 -6.97 5.56 -2.06
C ILE A 67 -7.04 7.07 -1.87
N VAL A 68 -5.94 7.65 -1.38
CA VAL A 68 -5.74 9.09 -1.28
C VAL A 68 -4.59 9.47 -2.21
N VAL A 69 -4.89 10.25 -3.24
CA VAL A 69 -3.91 10.73 -4.23
C VAL A 69 -3.30 12.02 -3.71
N MET A 70 -1.98 12.04 -3.57
CA MET A 70 -1.22 13.18 -3.08
C MET A 70 -0.43 13.81 -4.22
N ARG A 71 -0.53 15.13 -4.38
CA ARG A 71 0.25 15.92 -5.34
C ARG A 71 0.70 17.23 -4.71
N ASP A 72 1.99 17.54 -4.85
CA ASP A 72 2.60 18.78 -4.34
C ASP A 72 2.29 19.07 -2.85
N GLY A 73 2.17 18.02 -2.03
CA GLY A 73 1.85 18.12 -0.60
C GLY A 73 0.36 18.31 -0.28
N HIS A 74 -0.52 18.21 -1.27
CA HIS A 74 -1.97 18.33 -1.11
C HIS A 74 -2.70 17.04 -1.51
N VAL A 75 -3.85 16.79 -0.89
CA VAL A 75 -4.78 15.74 -1.36
C VAL A 75 -5.46 16.25 -2.62
N GLU A 76 -5.15 15.62 -3.75
CA GLU A 76 -5.77 15.92 -5.04
C GLU A 76 -7.14 15.26 -5.14
N ALA A 77 -7.22 13.97 -4.76
CA ALA A 77 -8.42 13.16 -4.86
C ALA A 77 -8.42 12.05 -3.81
N ALA A 78 -9.62 11.56 -3.45
CA ALA A 78 -9.78 10.38 -2.62
C ALA A 78 -11.06 9.62 -3.01
N GLY A 79 -10.98 8.30 -3.03
CA GLY A 79 -12.07 7.43 -3.49
C GLY A 79 -11.60 5.98 -3.68
N THR A 80 -12.42 5.16 -4.34
CA THR A 80 -11.99 3.83 -4.77
C THR A 80 -11.07 3.92 -5.99
N LEU A 81 -10.36 2.82 -6.30
CA LEU A 81 -9.52 2.77 -7.49
C LEU A 81 -10.33 3.05 -8.77
N GLU A 82 -11.53 2.48 -8.89
CA GLU A 82 -12.41 2.66 -10.05
C GLU A 82 -12.83 4.12 -10.21
N GLU A 83 -13.23 4.78 -9.13
CA GLU A 83 -13.61 6.20 -9.16
C GLU A 83 -12.43 7.08 -9.57
N LEU A 84 -11.25 6.80 -9.03
CA LEU A 84 -10.07 7.64 -9.21
C LEU A 84 -9.42 7.49 -10.58
N VAL A 85 -9.51 6.32 -11.22
CA VAL A 85 -9.02 6.13 -12.59
C VAL A 85 -9.72 7.08 -13.56
N ASP A 86 -10.99 7.41 -13.32
CA ASP A 86 -11.72 8.33 -14.19
C ASP A 86 -11.39 9.80 -13.91
N VAL A 87 -11.17 10.17 -12.64
CA VAL A 87 -11.09 11.59 -12.24
C VAL A 87 -9.69 12.13 -11.96
N SER A 88 -8.70 11.28 -11.66
CA SER A 88 -7.33 11.72 -11.34
C SER A 88 -6.35 11.37 -12.45
N GLU A 89 -5.67 12.39 -12.98
CA GLU A 89 -4.60 12.22 -13.96
C GLU A 89 -3.36 11.59 -13.32
N GLU A 90 -2.97 12.04 -12.13
CA GLU A 90 -1.85 11.50 -11.37
C GLU A 90 -2.03 10.00 -11.11
N LEU A 91 -3.21 9.59 -10.65
CA LEU A 91 -3.48 8.17 -10.43
C LEU A 91 -3.45 7.38 -11.75
N ARG A 92 -3.93 7.94 -12.86
CA ARG A 92 -3.83 7.27 -14.18
C ARG A 92 -2.39 7.09 -14.62
N GLU A 93 -1.51 8.06 -14.38
CA GLU A 93 -0.08 7.95 -14.71
C GLU A 93 0.60 6.87 -13.87
N LEU A 94 0.39 6.88 -12.54
CA LEU A 94 0.89 5.83 -11.65
C LEU A 94 0.33 4.46 -12.03
N TRP A 95 -0.96 4.40 -12.37
CA TRP A 95 -1.61 3.17 -12.81
C TRP A 95 -1.08 2.67 -14.15
N ALA A 96 -0.70 3.55 -15.07
CA ALA A 96 -0.16 3.16 -16.38
C ALA A 96 1.29 2.65 -16.31
N THR A 97 2.06 3.06 -15.32
CA THR A 97 3.54 2.95 -15.33
C THR A 97 4.11 1.69 -14.65
N ASP A 98 3.27 0.78 -14.14
CA ASP A 98 3.67 -0.54 -13.61
C ASP A 98 3.04 -1.71 -14.39
#